data_AF-A0A432SXE3-F1
#
_entry.id   AF-A0A432SXE3-F1
#
_cell.length_a   1.000
_cell.length_b   1.000
_cell.length_c   1.000
_cell.angle_alpha   90.00
_cell.angle_beta   90.00
_cell.angle_gamma   90.00
#
_symmetry.space_group_name_H-M   'P 1'
#
loop_
_entity.id
_entity.type
_entity.pdbx_description
1 polymer ?
#
loop_
_entity_poly.entity_id
_entity_poly.type
_entity_poly.pdbx_seq_one_letter_code
_entity_poly.pdbx_strand_id
1 'polypeptide(L)'
;MCDFNKLSTEEKKIYHETLLQCANNFGGVNFFLQLLEALRESKLHPLIASNTTFDMPLGYITWNKVIFNDKLQLLIKARKNENIQDNFLPPKEEKNYKKILNVVRTIKPIVFHVKPANKEEGFGFFFQAFDVIDAHKTKLNPIFDALFFCSIDSVKKILNYTTKV
;
A
#
# COMPACT_ATOMS: atom_id res chain seq x y z
N MET A 1 -2.27 -1.30 -10.05
CA MET A 1 -2.57 -2.47 -9.20
C MET A 1 -3.92 -2.44 -8.46
N CYS A 2 -4.81 -1.44 -8.61
CA CYS A 2 -6.20 -1.51 -8.06
C CYS A 2 -7.24 -2.17 -8.98
N ASP A 3 -6.81 -2.68 -10.14
CA ASP A 3 -7.68 -3.46 -11.02
C ASP A 3 -7.69 -4.91 -10.51
N PHE A 4 -8.38 -5.15 -9.39
CA PHE A 4 -8.57 -6.51 -8.85
C PHE A 4 -9.02 -7.49 -9.93
N ASN A 5 -9.83 -7.02 -10.89
CA ASN A 5 -10.34 -7.81 -12.01
C ASN A 5 -9.24 -8.41 -12.90
N LYS A 6 -8.07 -7.74 -13.02
CA LYS A 6 -6.95 -8.17 -13.87
C LYS A 6 -6.01 -9.18 -13.22
N LEU A 7 -6.17 -9.44 -11.92
CA LEU A 7 -5.38 -10.43 -11.20
C LEU A 7 -5.86 -11.86 -11.51
N SER A 8 -4.94 -12.83 -11.48
CA SER A 8 -5.28 -14.26 -11.56
C SER A 8 -6.14 -14.69 -10.37
N THR A 9 -6.77 -15.86 -10.46
CA THR A 9 -7.58 -16.40 -9.35
C THR A 9 -6.73 -16.60 -8.08
N GLU A 10 -5.50 -17.08 -8.25
CA GLU A 10 -4.53 -17.29 -7.18
C GLU A 10 -4.08 -15.96 -6.56
N GLU A 11 -3.75 -14.97 -7.40
CA GLU A 11 -3.37 -13.62 -6.94
C GLU A 11 -4.51 -12.93 -6.19
N LYS A 12 -5.76 -13.09 -6.67
CA LYS A 12 -6.97 -12.58 -6.00
C LYS A 12 -7.13 -13.18 -4.61
N LYS A 13 -6.94 -14.50 -4.49
CA LYS A 13 -7.05 -15.22 -3.22
C LYS A 13 -5.97 -14.76 -2.24
N ILE A 14 -4.70 -14.73 -2.67
CA ILE A 14 -3.59 -14.27 -1.81
C ILE A 14 -3.82 -12.83 -1.34
N TYR A 15 -4.25 -11.95 -2.23
CA TYR A 15 -4.51 -10.56 -1.89
C TYR A 15 -5.69 -10.42 -0.91
N HIS A 16 -6.78 -11.16 -1.14
CA HIS A 16 -7.90 -11.24 -0.21
C HIS A 16 -7.46 -11.69 1.19
N GLU A 17 -6.75 -12.82 1.29
CA GLU A 17 -6.29 -13.39 2.56
C GLU A 17 -5.34 -12.42 3.30
N THR A 18 -4.42 -11.80 2.55
CA THR A 18 -3.48 -10.82 3.10
C THR A 18 -4.18 -9.59 3.67
N LEU A 19 -5.13 -9.01 2.91
CA LEU A 19 -5.89 -7.85 3.38
C LEU A 19 -6.81 -8.20 4.54
N LEU A 20 -7.44 -9.38 4.51
CA LEU A 20 -8.29 -9.85 5.60
C LEU A 20 -7.49 -10.05 6.88
N GLN A 21 -6.27 -10.61 6.80
CA GLN A 21 -5.38 -10.73 7.94
C GLN A 21 -4.97 -9.35 8.49
N CYS A 22 -4.65 -8.39 7.63
CA CYS A 22 -4.35 -7.02 8.06
C CYS A 22 -5.55 -6.37 8.76
N ALA A 23 -6.75 -6.56 8.20
CA ALA A 23 -7.97 -6.04 8.78
C ALA A 23 -8.25 -6.64 10.16
N ASN A 24 -8.15 -7.96 10.29
CA ASN A 24 -8.34 -8.65 11.57
C ASN A 24 -7.32 -8.22 12.63
N ASN A 25 -6.07 -7.95 12.24
CA ASN A 25 -5.04 -7.44 13.14
C ASN A 25 -5.26 -5.98 13.57
N PHE A 26 -6.22 -5.26 12.97
CA PHE A 26 -6.56 -3.86 13.25
C PHE A 26 -7.96 -3.69 13.87
N GLY A 27 -8.62 -4.77 14.31
CA GLY A 27 -9.98 -4.70 14.88
C GLY A 27 -11.08 -5.22 13.96
N GLY A 28 -10.72 -5.81 12.82
CA GLY A 28 -11.64 -6.39 11.85
C GLY A 28 -11.92 -5.49 10.64
N VAL A 29 -12.72 -6.03 9.71
CA VAL A 29 -13.01 -5.39 8.40
C VAL A 29 -13.59 -3.98 8.56
N ASN A 30 -14.52 -3.77 9.48
CA ASN A 30 -15.16 -2.46 9.65
C ASN A 30 -14.18 -1.38 10.15
N PHE A 31 -13.31 -1.72 11.11
CA PHE A 31 -12.27 -0.81 11.61
C PHE A 31 -11.25 -0.49 10.51
N PHE A 32 -10.87 -1.50 9.73
CA PHE A 32 -9.97 -1.34 8.60
C PHE A 32 -10.56 -0.45 7.49
N LEU A 33 -11.86 -0.55 7.21
CA LEU A 33 -12.52 0.33 6.25
C LEU A 33 -12.57 1.79 6.75
N GLN A 34 -12.82 2.01 8.04
CA GLN A 34 -12.74 3.35 8.64
C GLN A 34 -11.32 3.93 8.59
N LEU A 35 -10.29 3.09 8.73
CA LEU A 35 -8.89 3.49 8.50
C LEU A 35 -8.68 4.01 7.07
N LEU A 36 -9.21 3.30 6.07
CA LEU A 36 -9.14 3.73 4.68
C LEU A 36 -9.91 5.02 4.43
N GLU A 37 -11.09 5.17 5.02
CA GLU A 37 -11.90 6.39 4.94
C GLU A 37 -11.15 7.59 5.48
N ALA A 38 -10.60 7.49 6.70
CA ALA A 38 -9.78 8.55 7.29
C ALA A 38 -8.56 8.91 6.42
N LEU A 39 -7.86 7.91 5.84
CA LEU A 39 -6.75 8.15 4.92
C LEU A 39 -7.19 8.92 3.66
N ARG A 40 -8.38 8.65 3.14
CA ARG A 40 -8.92 9.32 1.93
C ARG A 40 -9.49 10.71 2.21
N GLU A 41 -10.02 10.95 3.40
CA GLU A 41 -10.52 12.25 3.84
C GLU A 41 -9.40 13.24 4.20
N SER A 42 -8.17 12.75 4.37
CA SER A 42 -7.01 13.60 4.68
C SER A 42 -6.75 14.65 3.57
N LYS A 43 -6.63 15.93 3.97
CA LYS A 43 -6.40 17.06 3.06
C LYS A 43 -5.07 16.95 2.29
N LEU A 44 -4.04 16.45 2.96
CA LEU A 44 -2.72 16.20 2.40
C LEU A 44 -2.47 14.70 2.40
N HIS A 45 -1.82 14.19 1.34
CA HIS A 45 -1.54 12.78 1.23
C HIS A 45 -0.77 12.27 2.47
N PRO A 46 -1.22 11.21 3.17
CA PRO A 46 -0.66 10.82 4.47
C PRO A 46 0.85 10.61 4.44
N LEU A 47 1.37 9.98 3.37
CA LEU A 47 2.80 9.75 3.17
C LEU A 47 3.70 11.00 3.27
N ILE A 48 3.20 12.20 2.97
CA ILE A 48 4.01 13.44 3.04
C ILE A 48 3.98 14.12 4.41
N ALA A 49 3.37 13.50 5.42
CA ALA A 49 3.35 14.01 6.78
C ALA A 49 4.79 14.11 7.34
N SER A 50 5.17 15.31 7.79
CA SER A 50 6.52 15.62 8.26
C SER A 50 6.89 14.92 9.57
N ASN A 51 5.89 14.60 10.39
CA ASN A 51 6.03 13.84 11.64
C ASN A 51 6.01 12.32 11.43
N THR A 52 6.01 11.86 10.17
CA THR A 52 6.00 10.44 9.78
C THR A 52 4.92 9.61 10.46
N THR A 53 3.80 10.25 10.76
CA THR A 53 2.69 9.67 11.52
C THR A 53 1.37 10.13 10.93
N PHE A 54 0.39 9.24 10.93
CA PHE A 54 -1.00 9.52 10.62
C PHE A 54 -1.87 8.98 11.75
N ASP A 55 -2.46 9.88 12.53
CA ASP A 55 -3.28 9.56 13.68
C ASP A 55 -4.77 9.61 13.33
N MET A 56 -5.55 8.71 13.92
CA MET A 56 -7.01 8.71 13.86
C MET A 56 -7.60 8.20 15.18
N PRO A 57 -8.90 8.42 15.43
CA PRO A 57 -9.52 7.96 16.68
C PRO A 57 -9.35 6.45 16.95
N LEU A 58 -9.35 5.64 15.89
CA LEU A 58 -9.30 4.17 15.98
C LEU A 58 -7.88 3.60 15.95
N GLY A 59 -6.84 4.41 15.75
CA GLY A 59 -5.47 3.93 15.63
C GLY A 59 -4.54 4.90 14.95
N TYR A 60 -3.38 4.40 14.55
CA TYR A 60 -2.37 5.24 13.93
C TYR A 60 -1.47 4.44 12.99
N ILE A 61 -0.89 5.15 12.02
CA ILE A 61 0.15 4.66 11.14
C ILE A 61 1.42 5.46 11.39
N THR A 62 2.53 4.80 11.71
CA THR A 62 3.85 5.45 11.84
C THR A 62 4.84 4.84 10.89
N TRP A 63 5.77 5.63 10.38
CA TRP A 63 6.89 5.14 9.57
C TRP A 63 8.20 5.84 9.94
N ASN A 64 9.32 5.27 9.53
CA ASN A 64 10.66 5.64 10.04
C ASN A 64 11.37 6.75 9.25
N LYS A 65 10.77 7.32 8.19
CA LYS A 65 11.43 8.33 7.35
C LYS A 65 10.45 9.23 6.60
N VAL A 66 10.71 10.55 6.58
CA VAL A 66 9.91 11.52 5.81
C VAL A 66 9.96 11.21 4.31
N ILE A 67 8.80 11.19 3.66
CA ILE A 67 8.67 11.07 2.21
C ILE A 67 8.31 12.44 1.66
N PHE A 68 9.20 13.01 0.87
CA PHE A 68 8.97 14.31 0.25
C PHE A 68 7.99 14.22 -0.92
N ASN A 69 7.26 15.31 -1.18
CA ASN A 69 6.24 15.36 -2.23
C ASN A 69 6.82 15.05 -3.62
N ASP A 70 8.05 15.44 -3.93
CA ASP A 70 8.70 15.10 -5.21
C ASP A 70 8.79 13.58 -5.42
N LYS A 71 9.11 12.82 -4.36
CA LYS A 71 9.18 11.36 -4.38
C LYS A 71 7.79 10.74 -4.50
N LEU A 72 6.80 11.28 -3.79
CA LEU A 72 5.40 10.84 -3.91
C LEU A 72 4.89 11.03 -5.35
N GLN A 73 5.12 12.19 -5.97
CA GLN A 73 4.69 12.44 -7.35
C GLN A 73 5.35 11.48 -8.34
N LEU A 74 6.63 11.14 -8.16
CA LEU A 74 7.31 10.16 -8.99
C LEU A 74 6.78 8.73 -8.76
N LEU A 75 6.49 8.37 -7.50
CA LEU A 75 5.88 7.09 -7.14
C LEU A 75 4.52 6.92 -7.83
N ILE A 76 3.64 7.93 -7.75
CA ILE A 76 2.31 7.91 -8.39
C ILE A 76 2.42 7.75 -9.91
N LYS A 77 3.40 8.41 -10.55
CA LYS A 77 3.64 8.28 -11.99
C LYS A 77 4.13 6.87 -12.36
N ALA A 78 5.12 6.35 -11.65
CA ALA A 78 5.67 5.01 -11.90
C ALA A 78 4.63 3.91 -11.70
N ARG A 79 3.83 4.02 -10.63
CA ARG A 79 2.71 3.12 -10.32
C ARG A 79 1.71 2.97 -11.47
N LYS A 80 1.41 4.03 -12.21
CA LYS A 80 0.50 3.96 -13.37
C LYS A 80 1.06 3.09 -14.49
N ASN A 81 2.38 3.08 -14.67
CA ASN A 81 3.07 2.35 -15.73
C ASN A 81 3.34 0.89 -15.36
N GLU A 82 3.42 0.57 -14.06
CA GLU A 82 3.66 -0.79 -13.56
C GLU A 82 2.68 -1.82 -14.14
N ASN A 83 1.40 -1.45 -14.25
CA ASN A 83 0.37 -2.31 -14.84
C ASN A 83 0.61 -2.67 -16.32
N ILE A 84 1.37 -1.85 -17.05
CA ILE A 84 1.63 -2.03 -18.48
C ILE A 84 2.85 -2.92 -18.71
N GLN A 85 3.87 -2.79 -17.86
CA GLN A 85 5.18 -3.43 -18.04
C GLN A 85 5.49 -4.55 -17.03
N ASP A 86 4.55 -4.89 -16.15
CA ASP A 86 4.67 -5.90 -15.08
C ASP A 86 5.89 -5.71 -14.15
N ASN A 87 6.36 -4.46 -14.02
CA ASN A 87 7.49 -4.08 -13.17
C ASN A 87 7.36 -2.60 -12.77
N PHE A 88 7.67 -2.29 -11.52
CA PHE A 88 7.69 -0.89 -11.06
C PHE A 88 8.87 -0.12 -11.66
N LEU A 89 10.01 -0.79 -11.87
CA LEU A 89 11.16 -0.21 -12.56
C LEU A 89 10.96 -0.27 -14.07
N PRO A 90 11.15 0.84 -14.81
CA PRO A 90 11.17 0.82 -16.27
C PRO A 90 12.41 0.08 -16.79
N PRO A 91 12.51 -0.18 -18.11
CA PRO A 91 13.74 -0.61 -18.76
C PRO A 91 14.93 0.32 -18.46
N LYS A 92 16.14 -0.22 -18.41
CA LYS A 92 17.36 0.51 -18.02
C LYS A 92 17.71 1.64 -18.98
N GLU A 93 17.28 1.50 -20.23
CA GLU A 93 17.49 2.41 -21.35
C GLU A 93 16.59 3.64 -21.27
N GLU A 94 15.50 3.59 -20.48
CA GLU A 94 14.61 4.73 -20.33
C GLU A 94 15.25 5.87 -19.52
N LYS A 95 15.04 7.10 -19.99
CA LYS A 95 15.56 8.32 -19.34
C LYS A 95 15.14 8.48 -17.88
N ASN A 96 14.00 7.91 -17.48
CA ASN A 96 13.44 7.99 -16.14
C ASN A 96 13.96 6.87 -15.20
N TYR A 97 14.70 5.86 -15.70
CA TYR A 97 15.12 4.69 -14.91
C TYR A 97 15.84 5.08 -13.63
N LYS A 98 16.87 5.93 -13.73
CA LYS A 98 17.63 6.39 -12.55
C LYS A 98 16.75 7.16 -11.55
N LYS A 99 15.75 7.89 -12.02
CA LYS A 99 14.82 8.65 -11.17
C LYS A 99 13.91 7.71 -10.40
N ILE A 100 13.32 6.71 -11.07
CA ILE A 100 12.43 5.73 -10.45
C ILE A 100 13.22 4.80 -9.52
N LEU A 101 14.42 4.37 -9.91
CA LEU A 101 15.33 3.60 -9.05
C LEU A 101 15.67 4.34 -7.76
N ASN A 102 15.87 5.66 -7.82
CA ASN A 102 16.10 6.46 -6.63
C ASN A 102 14.86 6.50 -5.71
N VAL A 103 13.65 6.58 -6.28
CA VAL A 103 12.40 6.47 -5.51
C VAL A 103 12.32 5.13 -4.79
N VAL A 104 12.57 4.02 -5.51
CA VAL A 104 12.58 2.68 -4.92
C VAL A 104 13.60 2.61 -3.78
N ARG A 105 14.85 3.04 -4.00
CA ARG A 105 15.89 3.03 -2.96
C ARG A 105 15.56 3.88 -1.73
N THR A 106 14.82 4.98 -1.93
CA THR A 106 14.44 5.89 -0.86
C THR A 106 13.30 5.34 -0.02
N ILE A 107 12.28 4.75 -0.66
CA ILE A 107 11.04 4.33 0.00
C ILE A 107 11.10 2.85 0.44
N LYS A 108 11.86 1.98 -0.24
CA LYS A 108 12.05 0.56 0.14
C LYS A 108 12.43 0.34 1.62
N PRO A 109 13.39 1.08 2.22
CA PRO A 109 13.76 0.85 3.62
C PRO A 109 12.72 1.38 4.62
N ILE A 110 11.62 1.98 4.15
CA ILE A 110 10.58 2.52 5.00
C ILE A 110 9.64 1.40 5.43
N VAL A 111 9.46 1.25 6.74
CA VAL A 111 8.53 0.30 7.34
C VAL A 111 7.36 1.09 7.90
N PHE A 112 6.16 0.72 7.48
CA PHE A 112 4.90 1.28 7.97
C PHE A 112 4.36 0.36 9.05
N HIS A 113 4.15 0.91 10.25
CA HIS A 113 3.51 0.23 11.36
C HIS A 113 2.10 0.77 11.52
N VAL A 114 1.11 -0.11 11.44
CA VAL A 114 -0.31 0.20 11.64
C VAL A 114 -0.74 -0.43 12.94
N LYS A 115 -1.27 0.36 13.86
CA LYS A 115 -1.70 -0.11 15.19
C LYS A 115 -3.08 0.43 15.55
N PRO A 116 -3.98 -0.42 16.08
CA PRO A 116 -5.23 0.07 16.65
C PRO A 116 -4.96 0.89 17.91
N ALA A 117 -5.87 1.78 18.26
CA ALA A 117 -5.77 2.59 19.47
C ALA A 117 -5.92 1.72 20.73
N ASN A 118 -6.82 0.74 20.69
CA ASN A 118 -7.00 -0.24 21.75
C ASN A 118 -6.25 -1.55 21.42
N LYS A 119 -5.41 -2.01 22.35
CA LYS A 119 -4.64 -3.27 22.19
C LYS A 119 -5.53 -4.51 22.17
N GLU A 120 -6.73 -4.43 22.71
CA GLU A 120 -7.72 -5.52 22.66
C GLU A 120 -8.28 -5.73 21.24
N GLU A 121 -8.21 -4.71 20.37
CA GLU A 121 -8.67 -4.77 18.98
C GLU A 121 -7.65 -5.46 18.05
N GLY A 122 -6.40 -5.62 18.49
CA GLY A 122 -5.38 -6.35 17.76
C GLY A 122 -3.97 -5.85 18.01
N PHE A 123 -2.98 -6.62 17.56
CA PHE A 123 -1.56 -6.26 17.69
C PHE A 123 -1.07 -5.27 16.62
N GLY A 124 -1.92 -4.96 15.63
CA GLY A 124 -1.52 -4.22 14.45
C GLY A 124 -0.73 -5.08 13.46
N PHE A 125 -0.22 -4.44 12.42
CA PHE A 125 0.60 -5.08 11.39
C PHE A 125 1.65 -4.10 10.88
N PHE A 126 2.62 -4.62 10.11
CA PHE A 126 3.60 -3.79 9.44
C PHE A 126 3.79 -4.25 7.99
N PHE A 127 4.22 -3.32 7.15
CA PHE A 127 4.49 -3.59 5.74
C PHE A 127 5.53 -2.61 5.19
N GLN A 128 6.10 -2.94 4.03
CA GLN A 128 6.97 -2.06 3.27
C GLN A 128 6.28 -1.66 1.97
N ALA A 129 6.78 -0.64 1.29
CA ALA A 129 6.17 -0.15 0.06
C ALA A 129 6.38 -1.05 -1.16
N PHE A 130 7.41 -1.88 -1.16
CA PHE A 130 7.80 -2.67 -2.33
C PHE A 130 8.15 -4.11 -1.96
N ASP A 131 7.76 -5.02 -2.84
CA ASP A 131 8.17 -6.42 -2.82
C ASP A 131 9.23 -6.64 -3.90
N VAL A 132 10.39 -7.16 -3.50
CA VAL A 132 11.47 -7.52 -4.43
C VAL A 132 11.29 -8.99 -4.78
N ILE A 133 10.83 -9.23 -6.02
CA ILE A 133 10.60 -10.58 -6.51
C ILE A 133 11.94 -11.20 -6.94
N ASP A 134 12.77 -10.43 -7.64
CA ASP A 134 14.11 -10.84 -8.06
C ASP A 134 15.04 -9.61 -8.25
N ALA A 135 16.26 -9.84 -8.74
CA ALA A 135 17.27 -8.79 -8.96
C ALA A 135 16.86 -7.68 -9.95
N HIS A 136 15.82 -7.92 -10.76
CA HIS A 136 15.36 -7.05 -11.83
C HIS A 136 13.87 -6.68 -11.71
N LYS A 137 13.10 -7.41 -10.90
CA LYS A 137 11.65 -7.23 -10.73
C LYS A 137 11.32 -6.74 -9.33
N THR A 138 10.80 -5.52 -9.27
CA THR A 138 10.26 -4.91 -8.07
C THR A 138 8.79 -4.59 -8.33
N LYS A 139 7.90 -5.01 -7.43
CA LYS A 139 6.48 -4.63 -7.49
C LYS A 139 6.11 -3.78 -6.29
N LEU A 140 5.09 -2.94 -6.45
CA LEU A 140 4.49 -2.23 -5.35
C LEU A 140 3.79 -3.24 -4.42
N ASN A 141 4.00 -3.12 -3.12
CA ASN A 141 3.36 -4.03 -2.17
C ASN A 141 1.83 -3.82 -2.21
N PRO A 142 1.02 -4.90 -2.31
CA PRO A 142 -0.43 -4.78 -2.40
C PRO A 142 -1.07 -4.06 -1.19
N ILE A 143 -0.57 -4.27 0.03
CA ILE A 143 -1.08 -3.60 1.23
C ILE A 143 -0.79 -2.10 1.16
N PHE A 144 0.43 -1.73 0.75
CA PHE A 144 0.80 -0.33 0.54
C PHE A 144 -0.09 0.32 -0.53
N ASP A 145 -0.36 -0.40 -1.62
CA ASP A 145 -1.24 0.09 -2.68
C ASP A 145 -2.68 0.29 -2.22
N ALA A 146 -3.22 -0.71 -1.49
CA ALA A 146 -4.56 -0.67 -0.93
C ALA A 146 -4.75 0.50 0.03
N LEU A 147 -3.82 0.68 0.98
CA LEU A 147 -3.91 1.70 2.02
C LEU A 147 -3.78 3.11 1.46
N PHE A 148 -2.85 3.37 0.54
CA PHE A 148 -2.55 4.74 0.13
C PHE A 148 -3.15 5.18 -1.21
N PHE A 149 -3.47 4.26 -2.13
CA PHE A 149 -3.86 4.63 -3.50
C PHE A 149 -5.15 4.02 -4.03
N CYS A 150 -5.61 2.88 -3.52
CA CYS A 150 -6.87 2.30 -4.01
C CYS A 150 -8.10 3.03 -3.49
N SER A 151 -9.18 3.02 -4.28
CA SER A 151 -10.49 3.46 -3.79
C SER A 151 -10.99 2.49 -2.72
N ILE A 152 -11.83 3.00 -1.81
CA ILE A 152 -12.47 2.18 -0.79
C ILE A 152 -13.29 1.05 -1.43
N ASP A 153 -13.98 1.33 -2.55
CA ASP A 153 -14.75 0.31 -3.29
C ASP A 153 -13.89 -0.82 -3.84
N SER A 154 -12.69 -0.52 -4.35
CA SER A 154 -11.76 -1.55 -4.80
C SER A 154 -11.31 -2.44 -3.65
N VAL A 155 -11.02 -1.86 -2.48
CA VAL A 155 -10.62 -2.64 -1.30
C VAL A 155 -11.78 -3.46 -0.75
N LYS A 156 -13.00 -2.91 -0.70
CA LYS A 156 -14.22 -3.65 -0.35
C LYS A 156 -14.44 -4.86 -1.26
N LYS A 157 -14.23 -4.73 -2.57
CA LYS A 157 -14.32 -5.86 -3.53
C LYS A 157 -13.30 -6.96 -3.22
N ILE A 158 -12.08 -6.60 -2.82
CA ILE A 158 -11.04 -7.56 -2.45
C ILE A 158 -11.42 -8.26 -1.14
N LEU A 159 -11.85 -7.51 -0.12
CA LEU A 159 -12.24 -8.06 1.18
C LEU A 159 -13.48 -8.95 1.12
N ASN A 160 -14.41 -8.69 0.19
CA ASN A 160 -15.60 -9.51 -0.01
C ASN A 160 -15.40 -10.62 -1.06
N TYR A 161 -14.16 -10.86 -1.51
CA TYR A 161 -13.88 -11.90 -2.48
C TYR A 161 -14.16 -13.28 -1.88
N THR A 162 -15.27 -13.89 -2.28
CA THR A 162 -15.53 -15.31 -2.02
C THR A 162 -15.03 -16.12 -3.21
N THR A 163 -14.10 -17.04 -2.98
CA THR A 163 -13.84 -18.10 -3.97
C THR A 163 -15.13 -18.89 -4.12
N LYS A 164 -15.81 -18.74 -5.26
CA LYS A 164 -16.86 -19.70 -5.64
C LYS A 164 -16.14 -21.05 -5.76
N VAL A 165 -16.39 -21.93 -4.80
CA VAL A 165 -16.08 -23.36 -4.87
C VAL A 165 -17.09 -24.00 -5.80
#